data_AF-A0A950DWF5-F1
#
_entry.id   AF-A0A950DWF5-F1
#
_cell.length_a   1.000
_cell.length_b   1.000
_cell.length_c   1.000
_cell.angle_alpha   90.00
_cell.angle_beta   90.00
_cell.angle_gamma   90.00
#
_symmetry.space_group_name_H-M   'P 1'
#
loop_
_entity.id
_entity.type
_entity.pdbx_description
1 polymer ?
#
loop_
_entity_poly.entity_id
_entity_poly.type
_entity_poly.pdbx_seq_one_letter_code
_entity_poly.pdbx_strand_id
1 'polypeptide(L)'
;MSNSVRSAMVLTMLLLICGEGAVGEDGGLASFWPKDSPPKQWDLIAVSAKSTPNPQILMSVANQNISENKFVLWFFNKQGQKPGDRQGESYRVCENPKRAWLYLDSYVDVNNQGSAVHPVEVDRALLITEGEDPIDLLADGEHRVCGETGQPYLIWSPTARIYRMKVWGHLVENVKWRWFWDAEVTSGETIENDCLAPVERRPAVKVQEAYWSNFTAPAGQWSLGSGEIDPATGWPTGRSVAFGRTVWHGAGRIPYFMTGGADSIPTWCVNRIVPTTDGVGFRKAE
;
A
#
# COMPACT_ATOMS: atom_id res chain seq x y z
N MET A 1 3.50 -74.57 -34.85
CA MET A 1 2.24 -75.04 -34.23
C MET A 1 2.05 -74.30 -32.92
N SER A 2 0.87 -73.71 -32.72
CA SER A 2 0.32 -73.07 -31.50
C SER A 2 1.08 -71.86 -30.92
N ASN A 3 0.69 -70.59 -31.14
CA ASN A 3 -0.47 -69.82 -30.65
C ASN A 3 -0.63 -69.70 -29.13
N SER A 4 -0.58 -68.45 -28.62
CA SER A 4 -1.56 -67.79 -27.74
C SER A 4 -0.88 -66.56 -27.08
N VAL A 5 -0.86 -65.39 -27.74
CA VAL A 5 -1.87 -64.31 -27.76
C VAL A 5 -1.83 -63.40 -26.52
N ARG A 6 -1.46 -62.15 -26.79
CA ARG A 6 -1.55 -60.95 -25.96
C ARG A 6 -3.03 -60.56 -25.81
N SER A 7 -3.44 -60.17 -24.60
CA SER A 7 -4.65 -59.34 -24.42
C SER A 7 -4.23 -57.92 -24.07
N ALA A 8 -4.42 -57.05 -25.06
CA ALA A 8 -4.54 -55.61 -24.89
C ALA A 8 -5.90 -55.28 -24.28
N MET A 9 -5.96 -54.23 -23.46
CA MET A 9 -7.22 -53.57 -23.15
C MET A 9 -7.06 -52.07 -23.44
N VAL A 10 -7.82 -51.61 -24.44
CA VAL A 10 -7.97 -50.21 -24.84
C VAL A 10 -9.30 -49.70 -24.31
N LEU A 11 -9.20 -48.64 -23.50
CA LEU A 11 -10.00 -47.42 -23.41
C LEU A 11 -11.46 -47.40 -23.95
N THR A 12 -12.40 -46.95 -23.09
CA THR A 12 -13.50 -46.06 -23.52
C THR A 12 -13.78 -45.00 -22.45
N MET A 13 -13.66 -43.73 -22.88
CA MET A 13 -14.09 -42.50 -22.22
C MET A 13 -15.59 -42.45 -21.90
N LEU A 14 -15.95 -41.82 -20.79
CA LEU A 14 -17.16 -40.99 -20.72
C LEU A 14 -16.88 -39.72 -19.93
N LEU A 15 -17.11 -38.59 -20.61
CA LEU A 15 -17.08 -37.23 -20.09
C LEU A 15 -18.19 -37.01 -19.05
N LEU A 16 -17.85 -36.33 -17.96
CA LEU A 16 -18.76 -35.46 -17.23
C LEU A 16 -18.02 -34.13 -16.97
N ILE A 17 -18.45 -33.11 -17.71
CA ILE A 17 -18.13 -31.70 -17.49
C ILE A 17 -19.24 -31.14 -16.60
N CYS A 18 -18.87 -30.66 -15.41
CA CYS A 18 -19.46 -29.60 -14.58
C CYS A 18 -18.35 -29.31 -13.56
N GLY A 19 -17.62 -28.21 -13.56
CA GLY A 19 -18.09 -26.84 -13.34
C GLY A 19 -17.69 -26.43 -11.90
N GLU A 20 -16.70 -25.53 -11.80
CA GLU A 20 -16.37 -24.66 -10.65
C GLU A 20 -15.81 -25.33 -9.36
N GLY A 21 -14.74 -24.87 -8.70
CA GLY A 21 -14.06 -23.58 -8.77
C GLY A 21 -12.57 -23.69 -8.46
N ALA A 22 -11.84 -22.67 -8.92
CA ALA A 22 -10.43 -22.47 -8.67
C ALA A 22 -10.14 -22.41 -7.16
N VAL A 23 -9.26 -23.28 -6.68
CA VAL A 23 -8.51 -23.04 -5.46
C VAL A 23 -7.25 -22.30 -5.89
N GLY A 24 -7.35 -20.96 -6.01
CA GLY A 24 -6.21 -20.10 -6.29
C GLY A 24 -5.25 -20.12 -5.11
N GLU A 25 -3.96 -20.37 -5.38
CA GLU A 25 -2.88 -20.31 -4.40
C GLU A 25 -2.95 -19.01 -3.58
N ASP A 26 -2.82 -19.14 -2.26
CA ASP A 26 -2.88 -18.08 -1.24
C ASP A 26 -1.76 -17.03 -1.40
N GLY A 27 -1.87 -16.21 -2.44
CA GLY A 27 -0.95 -15.13 -2.76
C GLY A 27 -1.26 -13.87 -1.98
N GLY A 28 -1.16 -13.90 -0.64
CA GLY A 28 -1.20 -12.70 0.21
C GLY A 28 -0.15 -11.65 -0.19
N LEU A 29 0.19 -10.67 0.66
CA LEU A 29 1.03 -9.56 0.21
C LEU A 29 2.44 -9.96 -0.26
N ALA A 30 2.90 -11.19 -0.06
CA ALA A 30 4.08 -11.72 -0.77
C ALA A 30 3.96 -11.69 -2.31
N SER A 31 2.74 -11.77 -2.84
CA SER A 31 2.46 -11.65 -4.28
C SER A 31 2.53 -10.20 -4.78
N PHE A 32 2.20 -9.23 -3.91
CA PHE A 32 2.30 -7.81 -4.20
C PHE A 32 3.71 -7.29 -3.92
N TRP A 33 4.24 -7.65 -2.75
CA TRP A 33 5.52 -7.29 -2.14
C TRP A 33 6.24 -8.53 -1.64
N PRO A 34 7.02 -9.22 -2.49
CA PRO A 34 7.87 -10.30 -2.03
C PRO A 34 8.86 -9.68 -1.04
N LYS A 35 8.80 -10.08 0.24
CA LYS A 35 9.66 -9.55 1.32
C LYS A 35 11.16 -9.65 0.99
N ASP A 36 11.54 -10.62 0.17
CA ASP A 36 12.90 -10.85 -0.32
C ASP A 36 13.19 -10.14 -1.65
N SER A 37 12.32 -9.22 -2.07
CA SER A 37 12.55 -8.43 -3.28
C SER A 37 13.83 -7.62 -3.11
N PRO A 38 14.74 -7.64 -4.10
CA PRO A 38 15.89 -6.76 -4.07
C PRO A 38 15.41 -5.30 -3.99
N PRO A 39 16.18 -4.43 -3.32
CA PRO A 39 15.94 -2.99 -3.32
C PRO A 39 15.77 -2.44 -4.75
N LYS A 40 14.73 -1.63 -4.93
CA LYS A 40 14.33 -1.04 -6.21
C LYS A 40 13.99 0.43 -6.00
N GLN A 41 14.17 1.21 -7.07
CA GLN A 41 13.73 2.58 -7.17
C GLN A 41 12.82 2.77 -8.38
N TRP A 42 11.77 3.57 -8.20
CA TRP A 42 10.80 3.98 -9.21
C TRP A 42 10.89 5.48 -9.39
N ASP A 43 11.09 5.92 -10.62
CA ASP A 43 11.05 7.34 -10.98
C ASP A 43 9.67 7.67 -11.57
N LEU A 44 9.01 8.65 -10.95
CA LEU A 44 7.65 9.07 -11.26
C LEU A 44 7.69 10.38 -12.05
N ILE A 45 6.93 10.44 -13.14
CA ILE A 45 6.87 11.58 -14.07
C ILE A 45 5.42 12.02 -14.23
N ALA A 46 5.16 13.19 -14.81
CA ALA A 46 3.78 13.53 -15.19
C ALA A 46 3.24 12.56 -16.25
N VAL A 47 1.97 12.18 -16.16
CA VAL A 47 1.31 11.36 -17.21
C VAL A 47 1.41 12.03 -18.58
N SER A 48 1.29 13.36 -18.64
CA SER A 48 1.44 14.14 -19.87
C SER A 48 2.84 14.08 -20.49
N ALA A 49 3.86 13.67 -19.72
CA ALA A 49 5.23 13.56 -20.17
C ALA A 49 5.61 12.13 -20.63
N LYS A 50 4.66 11.18 -20.67
CA LYS A 50 4.96 9.78 -20.98
C LYS A 50 5.60 9.54 -22.35
N SER A 51 5.28 10.37 -23.34
CA SER A 51 5.85 10.29 -24.70
C SER A 51 7.05 11.21 -24.90
N THR A 52 7.48 11.94 -23.87
CA THR A 52 8.62 12.86 -23.95
C THR A 52 9.92 12.08 -23.82
N PRO A 53 10.89 12.24 -24.75
CA PRO A 53 12.23 11.70 -24.54
C PRO A 53 12.88 12.32 -23.30
N ASN A 54 13.32 11.51 -22.35
CA ASN A 54 13.91 11.92 -21.07
C ASN A 54 13.00 12.84 -20.23
N PRO A 55 11.83 12.34 -19.78
CA PRO A 55 10.88 13.16 -19.02
C PRO A 55 11.45 13.58 -17.66
N GLN A 56 11.05 14.76 -17.18
CA GLN A 56 11.42 15.25 -15.85
C GLN A 56 10.87 14.33 -14.77
N ILE A 57 11.76 13.86 -13.89
CA ILE A 57 11.39 13.11 -12.69
C ILE A 57 10.78 14.06 -11.67
N LEU A 58 9.54 13.81 -11.28
CA LEU A 58 8.78 14.59 -10.31
C LEU A 58 8.88 14.04 -8.89
N MET A 59 9.13 12.73 -8.76
CA MET A 59 9.37 12.07 -7.47
C MET A 59 10.09 10.75 -7.75
N SER A 60 10.96 10.32 -6.86
CA SER A 60 11.45 8.94 -6.86
C SER A 60 11.00 8.25 -5.59
N VAL A 61 10.62 6.98 -5.69
CA VAL A 61 10.28 6.12 -4.56
C VAL A 61 11.29 4.99 -4.52
N ALA A 62 11.81 4.61 -3.36
CA ALA A 62 12.65 3.42 -3.22
C ALA A 62 12.24 2.60 -1.99
N ASN A 63 12.33 1.27 -2.08
CA ASN A 63 12.15 0.42 -0.92
C ASN A 63 13.50 0.09 -0.27
N GLN A 64 13.52 0.04 1.05
CA GLN A 64 14.64 -0.45 1.84
C GLN A 64 14.14 -1.46 2.86
N ASN A 65 14.55 -2.73 2.72
CA ASN A 65 14.27 -3.74 3.73
C ASN A 65 15.15 -3.47 4.97
N ILE A 66 14.53 -3.44 6.14
CA ILE A 66 15.21 -3.21 7.43
C ILE A 66 15.38 -4.53 8.17
N SER A 67 14.35 -5.39 8.14
CA SER A 67 14.35 -6.73 8.73
C SER A 67 13.34 -7.61 8.01
N GLU A 68 13.17 -8.86 8.45
CA GLU A 68 12.25 -9.82 7.83
C GLU A 68 10.80 -9.30 7.70
N ASN A 69 10.33 -8.53 8.69
CA ASN A 69 8.97 -8.00 8.71
C ASN A 69 8.91 -6.48 8.69
N LYS A 70 10.02 -5.77 8.41
CA LYS A 70 10.05 -4.30 8.37
C LYS A 70 10.77 -3.76 7.15
N PHE A 71 10.22 -2.71 6.57
CA PHE A 71 10.84 -1.97 5.46
C PHE A 71 10.48 -0.49 5.53
N VAL A 72 11.22 0.33 4.79
CA VAL A 72 10.95 1.76 4.64
C VAL A 72 10.73 2.06 3.16
N LEU A 73 9.76 2.92 2.89
CA LEU A 73 9.53 3.53 1.58
C LEU A 73 10.08 4.93 1.59
N TRP A 74 11.15 5.15 0.84
CA TRP A 74 11.82 6.43 0.74
C TRP A 74 11.31 7.23 -0.45
N PHE A 75 11.02 8.49 -0.21
CA PHE A 75 10.53 9.47 -1.18
C PHE A 75 11.58 10.56 -1.38
N PHE A 76 11.98 10.72 -2.63
CA PHE A 76 12.97 11.69 -3.09
C PHE A 76 12.35 12.61 -4.13
N ASN A 77 12.94 13.79 -4.31
CA ASN A 77 12.52 14.80 -5.28
C ASN A 77 11.06 15.23 -5.16
N LYS A 78 10.42 15.00 -4.00
CA LYS A 78 9.03 15.42 -3.78
C LYS A 78 8.94 16.94 -3.91
N GLN A 79 7.86 17.45 -4.50
CA GLN A 79 7.67 18.90 -4.65
C GLN A 79 7.79 19.61 -3.29
N GLY A 80 8.67 20.60 -3.21
CA GLY A 80 8.97 21.34 -1.97
C GLY A 80 10.03 20.69 -1.07
N GLN A 81 10.53 19.50 -1.39
CA GLN A 81 11.65 18.85 -0.70
C GLN A 81 12.97 19.52 -1.11
N LYS A 82 13.86 19.77 -0.13
CA LYS A 82 15.19 20.34 -0.44
C LYS A 82 16.10 19.27 -1.04
N PRO A 83 17.08 19.66 -1.88
CA PRO A 83 18.09 18.74 -2.37
C PRO A 83 18.82 18.03 -1.22
N GLY A 84 18.85 16.69 -1.26
CA GLY A 84 19.49 15.85 -0.24
C GLY A 84 18.56 15.37 0.88
N ASP A 85 17.39 15.99 1.04
CA ASP A 85 16.38 15.52 1.99
C ASP A 85 15.65 14.30 1.42
N ARG A 86 15.28 13.35 2.29
CA ARG A 86 14.39 12.24 1.95
C ARG A 86 13.39 11.98 3.06
N GLN A 87 12.15 11.76 2.67
CA GLN A 87 11.06 11.38 3.58
C GLN A 87 10.83 9.89 3.46
N GLY A 88 10.47 9.24 4.56
CA GLY A 88 10.30 7.81 4.65
C GLY A 88 8.98 7.46 5.33
N GLU A 89 8.38 6.35 4.90
CA GLU A 89 7.28 5.71 5.60
C GLU A 89 7.75 4.31 6.02
N SER A 90 7.83 4.06 7.33
CA SER A 90 8.30 2.79 7.89
C SER A 90 7.13 1.86 8.12
N TYR A 91 7.17 0.71 7.49
CA TYR A 91 6.13 -0.29 7.55
C TYR A 91 6.59 -1.57 8.22
N ARG A 92 5.62 -2.26 8.82
CA ARG A 92 5.78 -3.57 9.40
C ARG A 92 4.67 -4.52 8.97
N VAL A 93 5.04 -5.77 8.75
CA VAL A 93 4.09 -6.88 8.60
C VAL A 93 3.75 -7.43 9.97
N CYS A 94 2.46 -7.50 10.27
CA CYS A 94 1.93 -8.14 11.47
C CYS A 94 1.08 -9.35 11.07
N GLU A 95 1.40 -10.52 11.61
CA GLU A 95 0.54 -11.69 11.53
C GLU A 95 -0.31 -11.77 12.80
N ASN A 96 -1.63 -11.62 12.64
CA ASN A 96 -2.60 -11.83 13.70
C ASN A 96 -3.47 -13.07 13.33
N PRO A 97 -3.89 -13.89 14.32
CA PRO A 97 -4.71 -15.08 14.07
C PRO A 97 -5.98 -14.84 13.24
N LYS A 98 -6.56 -13.63 13.31
CA LYS A 98 -7.71 -13.22 12.51
C LYS A 98 -7.30 -12.82 11.10
N ARG A 99 -6.31 -11.94 10.97
CA ARG A 99 -5.87 -11.34 9.70
C ARG A 99 -4.40 -10.96 9.78
N ALA A 100 -3.67 -11.09 8.67
CA ALA A 100 -2.38 -10.44 8.54
C ALA A 100 -2.58 -8.99 8.05
N TRP A 101 -1.72 -8.08 8.50
CA TRP A 101 -1.80 -6.66 8.24
C TRP A 101 -0.43 -6.09 7.85
N LEU A 102 -0.46 -5.08 6.98
CA LEU A 102 0.61 -4.11 6.88
C LEU A 102 0.30 -2.92 7.80
N TYR A 103 1.24 -2.60 8.67
CA TYR A 103 1.21 -1.46 9.59
C TYR A 103 2.15 -0.37 9.12
N LEU A 104 1.73 0.90 9.17
CA LEU A 104 2.67 2.04 9.15
C LEU A 104 3.06 2.34 10.60
N ASP A 105 4.31 2.06 10.97
CA ASP A 105 4.81 2.27 12.32
C ASP A 105 5.23 3.74 12.55
N SER A 106 5.83 4.39 11.55
CA SER A 106 6.35 5.75 11.71
C SER A 106 6.59 6.49 10.39
N TYR A 107 6.58 7.81 10.45
CA TYR A 107 7.21 8.66 9.43
C TYR A 107 8.69 8.85 9.76
N VAL A 108 9.52 8.93 8.73
CA VAL A 108 10.97 9.11 8.86
C VAL A 108 11.39 10.32 8.04
N ASP A 109 12.23 11.19 8.58
CA ASP A 109 12.84 12.30 7.85
C ASP A 109 14.36 12.17 7.93
N VAL A 110 15.05 12.38 6.81
CA VAL A 110 16.50 12.43 6.76
C VAL A 110 16.88 13.69 6.01
N ASN A 111 17.58 14.58 6.70
CA ASN A 111 18.05 15.85 6.17
C ASN A 111 19.53 16.06 6.54
N ASN A 112 20.07 17.22 6.19
CA ASN A 112 21.47 17.56 6.48
C ASN A 112 21.78 17.74 7.99
N GLN A 113 20.76 17.78 8.86
CA GLN A 113 20.89 17.89 10.30
C GLN A 113 20.80 16.52 11.01
N GLY A 114 20.41 15.45 10.31
CA GLY A 114 20.33 14.10 10.84
C GLY A 114 19.07 13.35 10.39
N SER A 115 18.78 12.23 11.07
CA SER A 115 17.54 11.46 10.89
C SER A 115 16.59 11.66 12.05
N ALA A 116 15.32 11.88 11.76
CA ALA A 116 14.23 11.90 12.73
C ALA A 116 13.23 10.78 12.42
N VAL A 117 12.71 10.15 13.47
CA VAL A 117 11.66 9.13 13.39
C VAL A 117 10.47 9.63 14.21
N HIS A 118 9.30 9.63 13.60
CA HIS A 118 8.05 10.12 14.17
C HIS A 118 7.05 8.96 14.26
N PRO A 119 7.04 8.20 15.36
CA PRO A 119 6.12 7.08 15.55
C PRO A 119 4.67 7.55 15.59
N VAL A 120 3.76 6.72 15.08
CA VAL A 120 2.32 6.99 15.11
C VAL A 120 1.61 6.05 16.08
N GLU A 121 0.53 6.53 16.66
CA GLU A 121 -0.37 5.77 17.54
C GLU A 121 -1.82 5.94 17.07
N VAL A 122 -2.64 4.91 17.28
CA VAL A 122 -4.04 4.89 16.85
C VAL A 122 -4.96 5.13 18.03
N ASP A 123 -5.81 6.14 17.91
CA ASP A 123 -6.87 6.44 18.87
C ASP A 123 -8.16 5.65 18.55
N ARG A 124 -8.39 5.36 17.26
CA ARG A 124 -9.51 4.55 16.78
C ARG A 124 -9.24 3.99 15.39
N ALA A 125 -9.64 2.74 15.14
CA ALA A 125 -9.59 2.12 13.83
C ALA A 125 -10.86 1.32 13.56
N LEU A 126 -11.55 1.64 12.47
CA LEU A 126 -12.73 0.93 11.99
C LEU A 126 -12.41 0.20 10.69
N LEU A 127 -12.70 -1.09 10.67
CA LEU A 127 -12.78 -1.90 9.45
C LEU A 127 -14.26 -2.03 9.05
N ILE A 128 -14.58 -1.63 7.83
CA ILE A 128 -15.92 -1.69 7.28
C ILE A 128 -15.88 -2.58 6.04
N THR A 129 -16.62 -3.67 6.07
CA THR A 129 -16.78 -4.63 4.98
C THR A 129 -18.21 -4.55 4.45
N GLU A 130 -18.38 -4.74 3.14
CA GLU A 130 -19.70 -4.62 2.52
C GLU A 130 -20.67 -5.68 3.08
N GLY A 131 -21.84 -5.23 3.53
CA GLY A 131 -22.88 -6.10 4.08
C GLY A 131 -22.64 -6.58 5.52
N GLU A 132 -21.58 -6.11 6.18
CA GLU A 132 -21.23 -6.46 7.55
C GLU A 132 -21.26 -5.24 8.48
N ASP A 133 -21.42 -5.49 9.79
CA ASP A 133 -21.29 -4.44 10.80
C ASP A 133 -19.83 -3.96 10.92
N PRO A 134 -19.57 -2.66 11.07
CA PRO A 134 -18.23 -2.14 11.28
C PRO A 134 -17.54 -2.75 12.50
N ILE A 135 -16.30 -3.17 12.34
CA ILE A 135 -15.46 -3.71 13.42
C ILE A 135 -14.54 -2.60 13.93
N ASP A 136 -14.61 -2.31 15.23
CA ASP A 136 -13.62 -1.47 15.89
C ASP A 136 -12.42 -2.31 16.30
N LEU A 137 -11.29 -2.13 15.60
CA LEU A 137 -10.10 -2.97 15.74
C LEU A 137 -9.40 -2.79 17.09
N LEU A 138 -9.64 -1.67 17.79
CA LEU A 138 -9.13 -1.46 19.15
C LEU A 138 -10.00 -2.24 20.14
N ALA A 139 -11.32 -2.11 20.04
CA ALA A 139 -12.25 -2.79 20.94
C ALA A 139 -12.23 -4.32 20.77
N ASP A 140 -12.09 -4.80 19.53
CA ASP A 140 -11.99 -6.23 19.20
C ASP A 140 -10.59 -6.82 19.47
N GLY A 141 -9.65 -5.99 19.95
CA GLY A 141 -8.31 -6.37 20.37
C GLY A 141 -7.36 -6.74 19.24
N GLU A 142 -7.80 -6.68 17.98
CA GLU A 142 -7.00 -7.04 16.80
C GLU A 142 -5.79 -6.12 16.64
N HIS A 143 -5.98 -4.83 16.89
CA HIS A 143 -4.91 -3.85 16.87
C HIS A 143 -3.80 -4.18 17.89
N ARG A 144 -4.18 -4.52 19.12
CA ARG A 144 -3.25 -4.78 20.23
C ARG A 144 -2.30 -5.95 19.97
N VAL A 145 -2.75 -6.98 19.25
CA VAL A 145 -1.90 -8.14 18.88
C VAL A 145 -0.73 -7.71 17.99
N CYS A 146 -0.91 -6.65 17.21
CA CYS A 146 0.11 -6.09 16.33
C CYS A 146 1.02 -5.07 17.02
N GLY A 147 0.98 -4.97 18.34
CA GLY A 147 1.71 -3.96 19.11
C GLY A 147 0.86 -2.72 19.37
N GLU A 148 1.14 -2.03 20.46
CA GLU A 148 0.38 -0.85 20.90
C GLU A 148 0.70 0.43 20.09
N THR A 149 1.49 0.30 19.01
CA THR A 149 1.95 1.42 18.17
C THR A 149 1.83 1.08 16.69
N GLY A 150 1.75 2.12 15.85
CA GLY A 150 1.59 2.00 14.40
C GLY A 150 0.12 1.98 14.00
N GLN A 151 -0.17 2.24 12.73
CA GLN A 151 -1.53 2.20 12.18
C GLN A 151 -1.74 0.97 11.29
N PRO A 152 -2.88 0.28 11.37
CA PRO A 152 -3.25 -0.68 10.34
C PRO A 152 -3.47 0.08 9.02
N TYR A 153 -2.71 -0.29 7.99
CA TYR A 153 -2.79 0.32 6.67
C TYR A 153 -3.57 -0.57 5.70
N LEU A 154 -3.08 -1.79 5.43
CA LEU A 154 -3.73 -2.71 4.49
C LEU A 154 -3.85 -4.11 5.10
N ILE A 155 -4.97 -4.78 4.84
CA ILE A 155 -5.09 -6.22 5.07
C ILE A 155 -4.17 -6.94 4.08
N TRP A 156 -3.30 -7.79 4.62
CA TRP A 156 -2.23 -8.48 3.89
C TRP A 156 -2.75 -9.55 2.93
N SER A 157 -3.90 -10.16 3.21
CA SER A 157 -4.58 -11.08 2.30
C SER A 157 -5.96 -10.50 1.96
N PRO A 158 -6.21 -10.07 0.71
CA PRO A 158 -7.52 -9.57 0.35
C PRO A 158 -8.47 -10.75 0.13
N THR A 159 -8.85 -11.43 1.21
CA THR A 159 -10.04 -12.29 1.18
C THR A 159 -11.30 -11.45 0.97
N ALA A 160 -11.28 -10.20 1.43
CA ALA A 160 -12.28 -9.19 1.11
C ALA A 160 -11.99 -8.55 -0.26
N ARG A 161 -13.00 -8.58 -1.15
CA ARG A 161 -12.94 -7.90 -2.45
C ARG A 161 -12.92 -6.38 -2.31
N ILE A 162 -13.73 -5.86 -1.40
CA ILE A 162 -13.81 -4.42 -1.10
C ILE A 162 -13.93 -4.25 0.42
N TYR A 163 -13.13 -3.36 0.98
CA TYR A 163 -13.26 -2.93 2.38
C TYR A 163 -12.87 -1.46 2.54
N ARG A 164 -13.31 -0.83 3.61
CA ARG A 164 -12.95 0.53 3.97
C ARG A 164 -12.32 0.59 5.35
N MET A 165 -11.23 1.33 5.44
CA MET A 165 -10.52 1.61 6.68
C MET A 165 -10.72 3.07 7.07
N LYS A 166 -11.09 3.31 8.32
CA LYS A 166 -11.08 4.65 8.92
C LYS A 166 -10.22 4.63 10.17
N VAL A 167 -9.17 5.43 10.19
CA VAL A 167 -8.19 5.42 11.27
C VAL A 167 -7.93 6.84 11.74
N TRP A 168 -8.05 7.03 13.05
CA TRP A 168 -7.73 8.27 13.75
C TRP A 168 -6.53 8.01 14.64
N GLY A 169 -5.58 8.93 14.66
CA GLY A 169 -4.39 8.76 15.47
C GLY A 169 -3.60 10.04 15.67
N HIS A 170 -2.44 9.89 16.30
CA HIS A 170 -1.53 10.99 16.59
C HIS A 170 -0.07 10.59 16.46
N LEU A 171 0.84 11.57 16.53
CA LEU A 171 2.28 11.33 16.68
C LEU A 171 2.60 11.11 18.16
N VAL A 172 3.33 10.03 18.47
CA VAL A 172 3.66 9.64 19.86
C VAL A 172 4.36 10.77 20.63
N GLU A 173 5.21 11.52 19.94
CA GLU A 173 5.95 12.65 20.52
C GLU A 173 5.06 13.85 20.90
N ASN A 174 3.86 13.95 20.32
CA ASN A 174 2.93 15.03 20.61
C ASN A 174 1.49 14.67 20.26
N VAL A 175 0.68 14.33 21.26
CA VAL A 175 -0.76 14.00 21.12
C VAL A 175 -1.64 15.12 20.51
N LYS A 176 -1.10 16.35 20.41
CA LYS A 176 -1.77 17.45 19.70
C LYS A 176 -1.62 17.33 18.18
N TRP A 177 -0.59 16.63 17.71
CA TRP A 177 -0.36 16.34 16.30
C TRP A 177 -1.15 15.11 15.91
N ARG A 178 -2.31 15.34 15.31
CA ARG A 178 -3.33 14.34 15.01
C ARG A 178 -3.47 14.17 13.50
N TRP A 179 -3.89 12.98 13.12
CA TRP A 179 -4.14 12.60 11.75
C TRP A 179 -5.40 11.74 11.64
N PHE A 180 -6.05 11.83 10.48
CA PHE A 180 -7.15 10.96 10.10
C PHE A 180 -6.82 10.37 8.73
N TRP A 181 -7.14 9.10 8.53
CA TRP A 181 -6.96 8.40 7.27
C TRP A 181 -8.23 7.62 6.96
N ASP A 182 -8.76 7.84 5.76
CA ASP A 182 -9.94 7.15 5.25
C ASP A 182 -9.57 6.55 3.90
N ALA A 183 -9.69 5.23 3.79
CA ALA A 183 -9.35 4.53 2.57
C ALA A 183 -10.37 3.48 2.20
N GLU A 184 -10.81 3.50 0.95
CA GLU A 184 -11.49 2.38 0.32
C GLU A 184 -10.47 1.54 -0.44
N VAL A 185 -10.47 0.25 -0.17
CA VAL A 185 -9.56 -0.72 -0.75
C VAL A 185 -10.36 -1.68 -1.61
N THR A 186 -9.98 -1.81 -2.88
CA THR A 186 -10.55 -2.77 -3.84
C THR A 186 -9.45 -3.72 -4.30
N SER A 187 -9.70 -5.02 -4.23
CA SER A 187 -8.78 -6.06 -4.65
C SER A 187 -9.27 -6.79 -5.91
N GLY A 188 -8.35 -7.44 -6.61
CA GLY A 188 -8.67 -8.17 -7.86
C GLY A 188 -8.72 -7.28 -9.10
N GLU A 189 -8.25 -6.03 -9.00
CA GLU A 189 -8.16 -5.12 -10.14
C GLU A 189 -6.99 -5.49 -11.07
N THR A 190 -7.05 -5.04 -12.32
CA THR A 190 -5.91 -5.13 -13.25
C THR A 190 -5.51 -3.72 -13.67
N ILE A 191 -4.24 -3.38 -13.46
CA ILE A 191 -3.65 -2.11 -13.88
C ILE A 191 -2.87 -2.27 -15.17
N GLU A 192 -2.83 -1.21 -15.96
CA GLU A 192 -2.01 -1.09 -17.16
C GLU A 192 -0.93 -0.01 -16.95
N ASN A 193 0.33 -0.38 -17.20
CA ASN A 193 1.45 0.55 -17.31
C ASN A 193 1.79 0.82 -18.77
N ASP A 194 1.12 1.80 -19.35
CA ASP A 194 1.43 2.26 -20.70
C ASP A 194 2.63 3.24 -20.75
N CYS A 195 3.22 3.54 -19.59
CA CYS A 195 4.43 4.34 -19.44
C CYS A 195 5.72 3.52 -19.54
N LEU A 196 5.63 2.18 -19.65
CA LEU A 196 6.74 1.28 -19.98
C LEU A 196 6.57 0.70 -21.39
N ALA A 197 7.69 0.35 -22.03
CA ALA A 197 7.73 -0.35 -23.31
C ALA A 197 8.48 -1.70 -23.15
N PRO A 198 7.82 -2.86 -23.34
CA PRO A 198 6.39 -3.02 -23.67
C PRO A 198 5.46 -2.63 -22.51
N VAL A 199 4.20 -2.33 -22.83
CA VAL A 199 3.13 -2.08 -21.86
C VAL A 199 3.00 -3.27 -20.91
N GLU A 200 3.00 -3.03 -19.61
CA GLU A 200 2.81 -4.08 -18.60
C GLU A 200 1.37 -4.10 -18.08
N ARG A 201 0.77 -5.28 -17.94
CA ARG A 201 -0.52 -5.48 -17.26
C ARG A 201 -0.34 -6.39 -16.06
N ARG A 202 -0.90 -6.02 -14.91
CA ARG A 202 -0.71 -6.79 -13.66
C ARG A 202 -1.95 -6.73 -12.77
N PRO A 203 -2.22 -7.78 -11.98
CA PRO A 203 -3.14 -7.69 -10.85
C PRO A 203 -2.69 -6.62 -9.86
N ALA A 204 -3.63 -5.92 -9.24
CA ALA A 204 -3.35 -4.89 -8.25
C ALA A 204 -4.44 -4.79 -7.18
N VAL A 205 -4.05 -4.16 -6.08
CA VAL A 205 -4.98 -3.57 -5.11
C VAL A 205 -5.07 -2.08 -5.37
N LYS A 206 -6.29 -1.55 -5.45
CA LYS A 206 -6.60 -0.13 -5.53
C LYS A 206 -6.86 0.40 -4.12
N VAL A 207 -6.24 1.51 -3.76
CA VAL A 207 -6.49 2.20 -2.49
C VAL A 207 -6.88 3.63 -2.81
N GLN A 208 -8.15 3.98 -2.61
CA GLN A 208 -8.65 5.34 -2.74
C GLN A 208 -8.58 6.00 -1.38
N GLU A 209 -7.70 6.99 -1.24
CA GLU A 209 -7.31 7.53 0.06
C GLU A 209 -7.68 9.00 0.19
N ALA A 210 -8.11 9.34 1.40
CA ALA A 210 -8.09 10.69 1.92
C ALA A 210 -7.29 10.69 3.22
N TYR A 211 -6.45 11.71 3.38
CA TYR A 211 -5.60 11.88 4.56
C TYR A 211 -5.70 13.32 5.06
N TRP A 212 -5.82 13.46 6.37
CA TRP A 212 -5.88 14.74 7.07
C TRP A 212 -4.84 14.73 8.18
N SER A 213 -4.18 15.86 8.39
CA SER A 213 -3.38 16.09 9.59
C SER A 213 -3.42 17.56 9.97
N ASN A 214 -3.10 17.84 11.22
CA ASN A 214 -2.88 19.20 11.71
C ASN A 214 -1.39 19.52 11.93
N PHE A 215 -0.49 18.68 11.42
CA PHE A 215 0.96 18.80 11.65
C PHE A 215 1.54 20.11 11.11
N THR A 216 1.02 20.55 9.97
CA THR A 216 1.54 21.69 9.20
C THR A 216 0.53 22.85 9.10
N ALA A 217 -0.62 22.73 9.76
CA ALA A 217 -1.68 23.72 9.71
C ALA A 217 -1.49 24.82 10.76
N PRO A 218 -2.02 26.04 10.55
CA PRO A 218 -2.20 27.00 11.65
C PRO A 218 -2.93 26.33 12.82
N ALA A 219 -2.57 26.70 14.06
CA ALA A 219 -3.07 26.03 15.27
C ALA A 219 -4.59 25.83 15.25
N GLY A 220 -5.03 24.57 15.28
CA GLY A 220 -6.44 24.18 15.30
C GLY A 220 -7.09 23.91 13.94
N GLN A 221 -6.35 24.02 12.82
CA GLN A 221 -6.85 23.69 11.48
C GLN A 221 -6.32 22.34 10.98
N TRP A 222 -7.01 21.72 10.03
CA TRP A 222 -6.56 20.51 9.33
C TRP A 222 -6.13 20.91 7.92
N SER A 223 -4.90 20.58 7.52
CA SER A 223 -4.29 21.15 6.30
C SER A 223 -4.40 20.29 5.04
N LEU A 224 -4.95 19.08 5.14
CA LEU A 224 -5.05 18.15 4.01
C LEU A 224 -6.45 17.50 4.05
N GLY A 225 -7.25 17.62 2.98
CA GLY A 225 -8.55 16.95 2.83
C GLY A 225 -9.80 17.82 2.95
N SER A 226 -10.97 17.20 2.76
CA SER A 226 -12.31 17.82 2.84
C SER A 226 -13.22 16.99 3.75
N GLY A 227 -14.15 17.61 4.46
CA GLY A 227 -15.10 16.92 5.35
C GLY A 227 -15.45 17.69 6.62
N GLU A 228 -16.39 17.15 7.39
CA GLU A 228 -16.84 17.75 8.64
C GLU A 228 -15.91 17.43 9.82
N ILE A 229 -15.80 18.36 10.76
CA ILE A 229 -15.08 18.18 12.03
C ILE A 229 -16.12 18.12 13.15
N ASP A 230 -15.94 17.17 14.06
CA ASP A 230 -16.73 17.11 15.30
C ASP A 230 -16.35 18.31 16.19
N PRO A 231 -17.30 19.23 16.49
CA PRO A 231 -17.00 20.41 17.29
C PRO A 231 -16.63 20.09 18.74
N ALA A 232 -17.02 18.94 19.29
CA ALA A 232 -16.69 18.55 20.66
C ALA A 232 -15.26 18.02 20.78
N THR A 233 -14.80 17.27 19.78
CA THR A 233 -13.54 16.53 19.87
C THR A 233 -12.42 17.12 18.99
N GLY A 234 -12.80 17.94 18.00
CA GLY A 234 -11.90 18.55 17.02
C GLY A 234 -11.39 17.57 15.94
N TRP A 235 -11.95 16.35 15.90
CA TRP A 235 -11.55 15.31 14.94
C TRP A 235 -12.41 15.33 13.67
N PRO A 236 -11.86 14.97 12.50
CA PRO A 236 -12.65 14.72 11.31
C PRO A 236 -13.67 13.62 11.60
N THR A 237 -14.93 13.84 11.24
CA THR A 237 -16.01 12.87 11.49
C THR A 237 -15.97 11.69 10.51
N GLY A 238 -15.21 11.82 9.42
CA GLY A 238 -15.25 10.90 8.29
C GLY A 238 -16.56 10.94 7.51
N ARG A 239 -17.42 11.95 7.74
CA ARG A 239 -18.61 12.22 6.91
C ARG A 239 -18.23 13.12 5.75
N SER A 240 -18.79 12.84 4.57
CA SER A 240 -18.58 13.62 3.34
C SER A 240 -17.11 13.71 2.90
N VAL A 241 -16.35 12.62 3.10
CA VAL A 241 -14.95 12.51 2.67
C VAL A 241 -14.87 12.53 1.14
N ALA A 242 -14.16 13.51 0.57
CA ALA A 242 -13.70 13.41 -0.81
C ALA A 242 -12.29 12.81 -0.84
N PHE A 243 -12.09 11.78 -1.67
CA PHE A 243 -10.79 11.15 -1.85
C PHE A 243 -9.81 12.10 -2.52
N GLY A 244 -8.62 12.21 -1.94
CA GLY A 244 -7.56 13.10 -2.41
C GLY A 244 -6.56 12.44 -3.35
N ARG A 245 -6.41 11.11 -3.28
CA ARG A 245 -5.53 10.34 -4.16
C ARG A 245 -6.01 8.90 -4.37
N THR A 246 -5.55 8.29 -5.45
CA THR A 246 -5.65 6.83 -5.67
C THR A 246 -4.24 6.27 -5.75
N VAL A 247 -3.97 5.22 -4.97
CA VAL A 247 -2.71 4.50 -4.92
C VAL A 247 -2.94 3.07 -5.41
N TRP A 248 -2.09 2.58 -6.31
CA TRP A 248 -2.16 1.20 -6.79
C TRP A 248 -0.98 0.38 -6.25
N HIS A 249 -1.27 -0.82 -5.75
CA HIS A 249 -0.29 -1.78 -5.27
C HIS A 249 -0.27 -2.96 -6.24
N GLY A 250 0.61 -2.92 -7.24
CA GLY A 250 0.70 -3.93 -8.30
C GLY A 250 1.47 -5.18 -7.90
N ALA A 251 1.06 -6.35 -8.40
CA ALA A 251 1.71 -7.63 -8.14
C ALA A 251 3.22 -7.61 -8.50
N GLY A 252 4.09 -7.99 -7.56
CA GLY A 252 5.54 -7.98 -7.70
C GLY A 252 6.18 -6.59 -7.81
N ARG A 253 5.43 -5.52 -7.54
CA ARG A 253 5.87 -4.13 -7.60
C ARG A 253 5.52 -3.43 -6.27
N ILE A 254 6.54 -3.19 -5.46
CA ILE A 254 6.40 -2.36 -4.25
C ILE A 254 6.53 -0.88 -4.62
N PRO A 255 5.92 0.09 -3.93
CA PRO A 255 4.64 0.13 -3.18
C PRO A 255 3.59 1.02 -3.85
N TYR A 256 4.06 1.95 -4.67
CA TYR A 256 3.34 3.03 -5.29
C TYR A 256 3.45 2.81 -6.78
N PHE A 257 2.51 2.07 -7.32
CA PHE A 257 2.33 2.04 -8.74
C PHE A 257 1.37 3.18 -9.13
N MET A 258 1.81 4.05 -10.04
CA MET A 258 0.98 5.13 -10.57
C MET A 258 1.06 5.09 -12.10
N THR A 259 0.03 4.52 -12.71
CA THR A 259 -0.62 4.82 -14.01
C THR A 259 -2.04 4.24 -13.98
N GLY A 260 -3.00 4.84 -14.70
CA GLY A 260 -4.46 4.57 -14.60
C GLY A 260 -5.02 3.53 -15.58
N GLY A 261 -6.29 3.11 -15.56
CA GLY A 261 -7.42 3.37 -14.63
C GLY A 261 -8.30 2.11 -14.48
N ALA A 262 -9.44 2.15 -13.77
CA ALA A 262 -10.68 2.12 -14.56
C ALA A 262 -11.13 3.50 -15.05
N ASP A 263 -11.25 4.54 -14.19
CA ASP A 263 -11.59 5.92 -14.63
C ASP A 263 -10.94 7.01 -13.74
N SER A 264 -9.66 6.83 -13.42
CA SER A 264 -8.82 7.68 -12.58
C SER A 264 -8.54 9.10 -13.14
N ILE A 265 -8.09 10.05 -12.29
CA ILE A 265 -7.07 11.04 -12.71
C ILE A 265 -5.76 10.75 -11.95
N PRO A 266 -4.90 9.85 -12.44
CA PRO A 266 -3.55 9.71 -11.96
C PRO A 266 -2.75 10.92 -12.45
N THR A 267 -1.97 11.54 -11.58
CA THR A 267 -1.08 12.63 -11.98
C THR A 267 0.26 12.13 -12.48
N TRP A 268 0.68 10.93 -12.05
CA TRP A 268 2.02 10.40 -12.30
C TRP A 268 2.06 9.06 -13.06
N CYS A 269 3.19 8.86 -13.73
CA CYS A 269 3.60 7.69 -14.50
C CYS A 269 4.91 7.10 -13.97
N VAL A 270 5.05 5.78 -13.97
CA VAL A 270 6.34 5.11 -13.68
C VAL A 270 7.19 5.08 -14.95
N ASN A 271 8.26 5.89 -14.99
CA ASN A 271 9.13 6.04 -16.15
C ASN A 271 10.19 4.93 -16.27
N ARG A 272 10.74 4.47 -15.14
CA ARG A 272 11.73 3.38 -15.10
C ARG A 272 11.83 2.74 -13.73
N ILE A 273 12.33 1.50 -13.72
CA ILE A 273 12.64 0.74 -12.51
C ILE A 273 14.14 0.54 -12.48
N VAL A 274 14.82 1.17 -11.52
CA VAL A 274 16.26 1.12 -11.39
C VAL A 274 16.59 0.13 -10.27
N PRO A 275 17.37 -0.94 -10.54
CA PRO A 275 17.99 -1.71 -9.47
C PRO A 275 18.88 -0.77 -8.68
N THR A 276 18.68 -0.65 -7.38
CA THR A 276 19.59 0.13 -6.57
C THR A 276 20.85 -0.73 -6.37
N THR A 277 21.99 -0.30 -6.92
CA THR A 277 23.28 -0.93 -6.61
C THR A 277 23.58 -0.69 -5.14
N ASP A 278 23.71 -1.77 -4.36
CA ASP A 278 24.09 -1.83 -2.94
C ASP A 278 23.89 -0.53 -2.15
N GLY A 279 22.64 -0.29 -1.75
CA GLY A 279 22.27 0.76 -0.81
C GLY A 279 22.44 2.17 -1.38
N VAL A 280 21.31 2.84 -1.63
CA VAL A 280 21.25 4.29 -1.91
C VAL A 280 21.77 5.06 -0.69
N GLY A 281 23.10 5.11 -0.49
CA GLY A 281 23.77 5.78 0.61
C GLY A 281 23.05 5.64 1.96
N PHE A 282 22.39 4.51 2.22
CA PHE A 282 21.63 4.29 3.43
C PHE A 282 22.65 3.95 4.50
N ARG A 283 23.27 4.96 5.10
CA ARG A 283 23.86 4.76 6.42
C ARG A 283 22.75 4.19 7.29
N LYS A 284 23.02 3.08 7.98
CA LYS A 284 22.16 2.64 9.07
C LYS A 284 21.92 3.86 9.95
N ALA A 285 20.66 4.17 10.23
CA ALA A 285 20.37 5.05 11.35
C ALA A 285 21.00 4.37 12.57
N GLU A 286 22.05 5.00 13.10
CA GLU A 286 22.65 4.62 14.39
C GLU A 286 21.69 4.96 15.53
#